data_AF-A0AAJ1R932-F1
#
_entry.id   AF-A0AAJ1R932-F1
#
_cell.length_a   1.000
_cell.length_b   1.000
_cell.length_c   1.000
_cell.angle_alpha   90.00
_cell.angle_beta   90.00
_cell.angle_gamma   90.00
#
_symmetry.space_group_name_H-M   'P 1'
#
loop_
_entity.id
_entity.type
_entity.pdbx_description
1 polymer ?
#
loop_
_entity_poly.entity_id
_entity_poly.type
_entity_poly.pdbx_seq_one_letter_code
_entity_poly.pdbx_strand_id
1 'polypeptide(L)'
;GESRAGNFAADAFRAAADAEVGLFPAGALRTGPPLSGDVTVGDLAACCPFDGRVLEVELDGDEFARVLADAAHPHPGDRGWVQFHVGG
;
A
#
# COMPACT_ATOMS: atom_id res chain seq x y z
N GLY A 1 -10.39 6.20 1.53
CA GLY A 1 -9.60 7.44 1.43
C GLY A 1 -8.22 7.22 2.01
N GLU A 2 -7.45 8.28 2.19
CA GLU A 2 -6.09 8.21 2.75
C GLU A 2 -6.06 7.57 4.15
N SER A 3 -4.99 6.82 4.45
CA SER A 3 -4.78 6.12 5.72
C SER A 3 -3.33 6.21 6.16
N ARG A 4 -3.09 6.63 7.41
CA ARG A 4 -1.73 6.71 7.98
C ARG A 4 -1.00 5.36 7.96
N ALA A 5 -1.71 4.26 8.24
CA ALA A 5 -1.14 2.92 8.21
C ALA A 5 -0.86 2.46 6.77
N GLY A 6 -1.72 2.84 5.82
CA GLY A 6 -1.50 2.58 4.41
C GLY A 6 -0.29 3.33 3.85
N ASN A 7 -0.13 4.60 4.21
CA ASN A 7 1.02 5.42 3.84
C ASN A 7 2.32 4.83 4.42
N PHE A 8 2.32 4.45 5.70
CA PHE A 8 3.48 3.78 6.32
C PHE A 8 3.87 2.48 5.58
N ALA A 9 2.88 1.69 5.16
CA ALA A 9 3.14 0.47 4.40
C ALA A 9 3.69 0.77 2.99
N ALA A 10 3.21 1.82 2.33
CA ALA A 10 3.73 2.28 1.05
C ALA A 10 5.19 2.77 1.17
N ASP A 11 5.51 3.54 2.21
CA ASP A 11 6.89 3.98 2.50
C ASP A 11 7.80 2.78 2.78
N ALA A 12 7.31 1.76 3.49
CA ALA A 12 8.06 0.53 3.75
C ALA A 12 8.34 -0.26 2.46
N PHE A 13 7.39 -0.32 1.53
CA PHE A 13 7.61 -0.94 0.21
C PHE A 13 8.67 -0.18 -0.59
N ARG A 14 8.58 1.16 -0.61
CA ARG A 14 9.57 2.03 -1.25
C ARG A 14 10.97 1.76 -0.70
N ALA A 15 11.12 1.77 0.62
CA ALA A 15 12.41 1.54 1.28
C ALA A 15 12.93 0.10 1.07
N ALA A 16 12.06 -0.91 1.07
CA ALA A 16 12.46 -2.30 0.89
C ALA A 16 12.98 -2.60 -0.53
N ALA A 17 12.49 -1.87 -1.53
CA ALA A 17 12.91 -1.99 -2.93
C ALA A 17 13.93 -0.92 -3.37
N ASP A 18 14.34 -0.02 -2.48
CA ASP A 18 15.16 1.17 -2.82
C ASP A 18 14.60 1.99 -4.00
N ALA A 19 13.27 2.10 -4.07
CA ALA A 19 12.57 2.71 -5.18
C ALA A 19 12.24 4.20 -4.92
N GLU A 20 11.84 4.91 -5.98
CA GLU A 20 11.38 6.29 -5.91
C GLU A 20 9.95 6.42 -5.37
N VAL A 21 9.11 5.41 -5.61
CA VAL A 21 7.69 5.40 -5.20
C VAL A 21 7.32 4.00 -4.70
N GLY A 22 6.60 3.93 -3.59
CA GLY A 22 5.96 2.71 -3.09
C GLY A 22 4.45 2.72 -3.33
N LEU A 23 3.92 1.59 -3.83
CA LEU A 23 2.48 1.35 -3.95
C LEU A 23 2.07 0.19 -3.06
N PHE A 24 1.18 0.45 -2.10
CA PHE A 24 0.66 -0.58 -1.19
C PHE A 24 -0.84 -0.82 -1.43
N PRO A 25 -1.29 -2.05 -1.76
CA PRO A 25 -2.70 -2.34 -2.02
C PRO A 25 -3.55 -2.07 -0.76
N ALA A 26 -4.53 -1.18 -0.84
CA ALA A 26 -5.32 -0.82 0.34
C ALA A 26 -6.10 -2.01 0.91
N GLY A 27 -6.53 -2.94 0.05
CA GLY A 27 -7.22 -4.17 0.44
C GLY A 27 -6.36 -5.18 1.20
N ALA A 28 -5.03 -5.00 1.23
CA ALA A 28 -4.12 -5.86 1.96
C ALA A 28 -4.16 -5.59 3.48
N LEU A 29 -4.51 -4.37 3.89
CA LEU A 29 -4.57 -4.01 5.30
C LEU A 29 -5.85 -4.54 5.97
N ARG A 30 -5.72 -5.06 7.18
CA ARG A 30 -6.82 -5.46 8.05
C ARG A 30 -7.08 -4.38 9.11
N THR A 31 -8.36 -4.07 9.30
CA THR A 31 -8.80 -3.15 10.35
C THR A 31 -8.67 -3.82 11.71
N GLY A 32 -8.16 -3.07 12.69
CA GLY A 32 -8.01 -3.53 14.06
C GLY A 32 -7.81 -2.35 15.01
N PRO A 33 -7.63 -2.63 16.32
CA PRO A 33 -7.22 -1.60 17.26
C PRO A 33 -5.86 -1.00 16.85
N PRO A 34 -5.61 0.28 17.15
CA PRO A 34 -4.30 0.88 16.91
C PRO A 34 -3.18 0.10 17.61
N LEU A 35 -2.06 -0.09 16.92
CA LEU A 35 -0.83 -0.59 17.55
C LEU A 35 -0.24 0.50 18.45
N SER A 36 0.30 0.09 19.60
CA SER A 36 0.90 1.01 20.57
C SER A 36 1.96 0.30 21.41
N GLY A 37 2.98 1.06 21.86
CA GLY A 37 4.11 0.50 22.58
C GLY A 37 5.06 -0.26 21.65
N ASP A 38 5.68 -1.32 22.16
CA ASP A 38 6.55 -2.19 21.37
C ASP A 38 5.73 -2.95 20.32
N VAL A 39 6.12 -2.81 19.06
CA VAL A 39 5.46 -3.48 17.93
C VAL A 39 6.29 -4.70 17.52
N THR A 40 5.64 -5.86 17.47
CA THR A 40 6.28 -7.12 17.09
C THR A 40 6.03 -7.47 15.62
N VAL A 41 6.78 -8.44 15.11
CA VAL A 41 6.52 -9.03 13.78
C VAL A 41 5.12 -9.66 13.71
N GLY A 42 4.65 -10.25 14.82
CA GLY A 42 3.31 -10.82 14.91
C GLY A 42 2.21 -9.76 14.76
N ASP A 43 2.40 -8.57 15.32
CA ASP A 43 1.47 -7.46 15.19
C ASP A 43 1.37 -6.98 13.74
N LEU A 44 2.51 -6.85 13.07
CA LEU A 44 2.56 -6.47 11.65
C LEU A 44 1.92 -7.55 10.76
N ALA A 45 2.18 -8.83 11.04
CA ALA A 45 1.57 -9.96 10.33
C ALA A 45 0.04 -10.01 10.52
N ALA A 46 -0.47 -9.60 11.69
CA ALA A 46 -1.91 -9.48 11.91
C ALA A 46 -2.54 -8.35 11.08
N CYS A 47 -1.82 -7.24 10.88
CA CYS A 47 -2.27 -6.13 10.03
C CYS A 47 -2.28 -6.47 8.54
N CYS A 48 -1.31 -7.24 8.04
CA CYS A 48 -1.23 -7.68 6.65
C CYS A 48 -0.93 -9.19 6.59
N PRO A 49 -1.96 -10.05 6.67
CA PRO A 49 -1.79 -11.50 6.88
C PRO A 49 -1.49 -12.26 5.58
N PHE A 50 -0.93 -11.57 4.58
CA PHE A 50 -0.61 -12.12 3.28
C PHE A 50 0.90 -12.27 3.13
N ASP A 51 1.33 -13.35 2.49
CA ASP A 51 2.74 -13.69 2.24
C ASP A 51 3.27 -13.13 0.92
N GLY A 52 2.63 -12.08 0.41
CA GLY A 52 3.03 -11.39 -0.81
C GLY A 52 4.45 -10.83 -0.70
N ARG A 53 5.17 -10.83 -1.83
CA ARG A 53 6.50 -10.21 -1.92
C ARG A 53 6.38 -8.78 -2.42
N VAL A 54 7.27 -7.91 -1.94
CA VAL A 54 7.52 -6.62 -2.59
C VAL A 54 8.17 -6.90 -3.94
N LEU A 55 7.63 -6.28 -4.99
CA LEU A 55 8.16 -6.36 -6.35
C LEU A 55 8.58 -4.96 -6.78
N GLU A 56 9.69 -4.91 -7.50
CA GLU A 56 10.19 -3.70 -8.15
C GLU A 56 9.82 -3.73 -9.63
N VAL A 57 9.41 -2.58 -10.17
CA VAL A 57 9.15 -2.40 -11.60
C VAL A 57 9.57 -1.00 -12.02
N GLU A 58 10.23 -0.90 -13.16
CA GLU A 58 10.55 0.38 -13.80
C GLU A 58 9.43 0.71 -14.80
N LEU A 59 8.95 1.95 -14.75
CA LEU A 59 7.90 2.47 -15.63
C LEU A 59 8.29 3.87 -16.10
N ASP A 60 7.97 4.19 -17.34
CA ASP A 60 8.06 5.57 -17.81
C ASP A 60 6.96 6.43 -17.14
N GLY A 61 7.20 7.74 -17.03
CA GLY A 61 6.28 8.66 -16.34
C GLY A 61 4.83 8.62 -16.88
N ASP A 62 4.65 8.43 -18.18
CA ASP A 62 3.33 8.30 -18.80
C ASP A 62 2.64 6.97 -18.43
N GLU A 63 3.40 5.89 -18.29
CA GLU A 63 2.86 4.59 -17.87
C GLU A 63 2.48 4.64 -16.40
N PHE A 64 3.35 5.21 -15.56
CA PHE A 64 3.07 5.42 -14.15
C PHE A 64 1.83 6.30 -13.92
N ALA A 65 1.70 7.40 -14.69
CA ALA A 65 0.51 8.25 -14.64
C ALA A 65 -0.78 7.49 -15.00
N ARG A 66 -0.71 6.57 -15.97
CA ARG A 66 -1.86 5.70 -16.32
C ARG A 66 -2.20 4.73 -15.20
N VAL A 67 -1.20 4.13 -14.55
CA VAL A 67 -1.40 3.24 -13.39
C VAL A 67 -2.10 4.00 -12.26
N LEU A 68 -1.66 5.22 -11.94
CA LEU A 68 -2.30 6.04 -10.91
C LEU A 68 -3.73 6.47 -11.29
N ALA A 69 -3.96 6.80 -12.56
CA ALA A 69 -5.28 7.15 -13.05
C ALA A 69 -6.26 5.97 -12.96
N ASP A 70 -5.82 4.76 -13.32
CA ASP A 70 -6.60 3.54 -13.17
C ASP A 70 -6.85 3.21 -11.70
N ALA A 71 -5.83 3.30 -10.84
CA ALA A 71 -5.96 3.09 -9.40
C ALA A 71 -6.92 4.07 -8.69
N ALA A 72 -7.10 5.27 -9.25
CA ALA A 72 -8.05 6.26 -8.77
C ALA A 72 -9.46 6.11 -9.39
N HIS A 73 -9.60 5.26 -10.43
CA HIS A 73 -10.86 5.01 -11.09
C HIS A 73 -11.76 4.11 -10.20
N PRO A 74 -13.03 4.48 -9.96
CA PRO A 74 -13.95 3.61 -9.26
C PRO A 74 -14.32 2.40 -10.11
N HIS A 75 -14.05 1.19 -9.64
CA HIS A 75 -14.46 -0.04 -10.33
C HIS A 75 -15.80 -0.58 -9.78
N PRO A 76 -16.61 -1.28 -10.61
CA PRO A 76 -17.84 -1.90 -10.15
C PRO A 76 -17.59 -2.87 -8.99
N GLY A 77 -18.27 -2.66 -7.86
CA GLY A 77 -18.11 -3.46 -6.64
C GLY A 77 -17.17 -2.84 -5.59
N ASP A 78 -16.50 -1.74 -5.92
CA ASP A 78 -15.65 -1.03 -4.96
C ASP A 78 -16.47 -0.44 -3.81
N ARG A 79 -15.88 -0.48 -2.61
CA ARG A 79 -16.49 0.08 -1.39
C ARG A 79 -16.15 1.55 -1.16
N GLY A 80 -15.78 2.27 -2.22
CA GLY A 80 -15.31 3.66 -2.17
C GLY A 80 -13.91 3.80 -1.55
N TRP A 81 -13.10 2.75 -1.60
CA TRP A 81 -11.73 2.74 -1.11
C TRP A 81 -10.76 3.07 -2.24
N VAL A 82 -9.57 3.58 -1.90
CA VAL A 82 -8.50 3.74 -2.89
C VAL A 82 -7.94 2.36 -3.22
N GLN A 83 -7.50 2.12 -4.47
CA GLN A 83 -6.87 0.84 -4.81
C GLN A 83 -5.48 0.72 -4.16
N PHE A 84 -4.70 1.80 -4.21
CA PHE A 84 -3.36 1.88 -3.60
C PHE A 84 -3.23 3.04 -2.62
N HIS A 85 -2.44 2.81 -1.58
CA HIS A 85 -1.74 3.85 -0.85
C HIS A 85 -0.39 4.12 -1.52
N VAL A 86 0.05 5.38 -1.49
CA VAL A 86 1.23 5.84 -2.23
C VAL A 86 2.21 6.47 -1.24
N GLY A 87 3.49 6.12 -1.36
CA GLY A 87 4.61 6.71 -0.64
C GLY A 87 5.69 7.17 -1.62
N GLY A 88 6.32 8.32 -1.36
CA GLY A 88 7.35 8.92 -2.21
C GLY A 88 8.58 9.37 -1.42
#